data_AF-A0A0D6PF46-F1
#
_entry.id   AF-A0A0D6PF46-F1
#
_cell.length_a   1.000
_cell.length_b   1.000
_cell.length_c   1.000
_cell.angle_alpha   90.00
_cell.angle_beta   90.00
_cell.angle_gamma   90.00
#
_symmetry.space_group_name_H-M   'P 1'
#
loop_
_entity.id
_entity.type
_entity.pdbx_description
1 polymer ?
#
loop_
_entity_poly.entity_id
_entity_poly.type
_entity_poly.pdbx_seq_one_letter_code
_entity_poly.pdbx_strand_id
1 'polypeptide(L)'
;MALDATAKIMGMGYPVYSPIVHGHPVAARAGIHMTDHDFWMKVDAPMMESAKGIIVYMATGWEESRGMAHEIKEFVRMRKPILHIQPFFPEHRSC
;
A
#
# COMPACT_ATOMS: atom_id res chain seq x y z
N MET A 1 1.54 10.82 -4.09
CA MET A 1 1.56 10.38 -2.68
C MET A 1 2.02 8.93 -2.51
N ALA A 2 1.21 7.91 -2.84
CA ALA A 2 1.62 6.50 -2.68
C ALA A 2 2.84 6.12 -3.55
N LEU A 3 2.89 6.63 -4.79
CA LEU A 3 4.05 6.48 -5.68
C LEU A 3 5.33 7.08 -5.06
N ASP A 4 5.26 8.31 -4.56
CA ASP A 4 6.43 9.00 -3.99
C ASP A 4 6.96 8.28 -2.74
N ALA A 5 6.07 7.82 -1.87
CA ALA A 5 6.44 7.04 -0.69
C ALA A 5 7.11 5.71 -1.09
N THR A 6 6.52 4.99 -2.05
CA THR A 6 7.07 3.73 -2.57
C THR A 6 8.45 3.95 -3.18
N ALA A 7 8.59 4.96 -4.06
CA ALA A 7 9.86 5.29 -4.71
C ALA A 7 10.94 5.68 -3.70
N LYS A 8 10.60 6.45 -2.66
CA LYS A 8 11.54 6.84 -1.60
C LYS A 8 12.03 5.63 -0.79
N ILE A 9 11.13 4.73 -0.41
CA ILE A 9 11.49 3.54 0.37
C ILE A 9 12.34 2.58 -0.48
N MET A 10 11.99 2.38 -1.75
CA MET A 10 12.82 1.63 -2.69
C MET A 10 14.20 2.27 -2.87
N GLY A 11 14.27 3.59 -2.97
CA GLY A 11 15.52 4.35 -3.06
C GLY A 11 16.42 4.22 -1.82
N MET A 12 15.86 3.83 -0.67
CA MET A 12 16.63 3.50 0.55
C MET A 12 17.14 2.05 0.56
N GLY A 13 16.86 1.26 -0.49
CA GLY A 13 17.30 -0.13 -0.62
C GLY A 13 16.33 -1.17 -0.06
N TYR A 14 15.12 -0.78 0.36
CA TYR A 14 14.13 -1.74 0.84
C TYR A 14 13.28 -2.29 -0.31
N PRO A 15 13.19 -3.62 -0.47
CA PRO A 15 12.30 -4.22 -1.46
C PRO A 15 10.87 -4.14 -0.94
N VAL A 16 10.06 -3.25 -1.54
CA VAL A 16 8.67 -3.02 -1.13
C VAL A 16 7.69 -3.25 -2.28
N TYR A 17 6.54 -3.81 -1.93
CA TYR A 17 5.36 -3.90 -2.77
C TYR A 17 4.31 -2.90 -2.28
N SER A 18 3.64 -2.23 -3.21
CA SER A 18 2.54 -1.29 -2.93
C SER A 18 1.37 -1.64 -3.84
N PRO A 19 0.25 -2.19 -3.32
CA PRO A 19 -0.90 -2.58 -4.11
C PRO A 19 -1.40 -1.48 -5.04
N ILE A 20 -1.47 -0.24 -4.53
CA ILE A 20 -1.92 0.92 -5.30
C ILE A 20 -0.97 1.22 -6.46
N VAL A 21 0.34 1.29 -6.18
CA VAL A 21 1.34 1.69 -7.20
C VAL A 21 1.52 0.61 -8.26
N HIS A 22 1.53 -0.65 -7.86
CA HIS A 22 1.78 -1.77 -8.76
C HIS A 22 0.51 -2.21 -9.49
N GLY A 23 -0.66 -2.04 -8.88
CA GLY A 23 -1.96 -2.38 -9.46
C GLY A 23 -2.51 -1.32 -10.42
N HIS A 24 -2.33 -0.02 -10.14
CA HIS A 24 -2.99 1.04 -10.91
C HIS A 24 -2.74 1.00 -12.43
N PRO A 25 -1.49 0.82 -12.93
CA PRO A 25 -1.25 0.71 -14.37
C PRO A 25 -1.89 -0.54 -14.99
N VAL A 26 -1.92 -1.66 -14.25
CA VAL A 26 -2.55 -2.92 -14.68
C VAL A 26 -4.07 -2.74 -14.77
N ALA A 27 -4.67 -2.15 -13.74
CA ALA A 27 -6.09 -1.82 -13.66
C ALA A 27 -6.53 -0.96 -14.84
N ALA A 28 -5.78 0.13 -15.10
CA ALA A 28 -6.05 1.05 -16.19
C ALA A 28 -5.94 0.38 -17.56
N ARG A 29 -4.93 -0.49 -17.76
CA ARG A 29 -4.72 -1.18 -19.03
C ARG A 29 -5.75 -2.28 -19.30
N ALA A 30 -6.17 -3.00 -18.26
CA ALA A 30 -7.08 -4.13 -18.33
C ALA A 30 -8.56 -3.73 -18.19
N GLY A 31 -8.87 -2.48 -17.82
CA GLY A 31 -10.23 -2.03 -17.55
C GLY A 31 -10.82 -2.61 -16.26
N ILE A 32 -9.97 -2.92 -15.27
CA ILE A 32 -10.37 -3.48 -13.98
C ILE A 32 -10.50 -2.33 -12.97
N HIS A 33 -11.56 -2.33 -12.17
CA HIS A 33 -11.74 -1.32 -11.14
C HIS A 33 -10.78 -1.55 -9.96
N MET A 34 -10.09 -0.49 -9.51
CA MET A 34 -9.25 -0.55 -8.29
C MET A 34 -10.06 -0.86 -7.01
N THR A 35 -11.37 -0.69 -7.06
CA THR A 35 -12.29 -1.00 -5.95
C THR A 35 -12.82 -2.43 -5.99
N ASP A 36 -12.45 -3.24 -6.99
CA ASP A 36 -12.79 -4.67 -7.05
C ASP A 36 -11.93 -5.46 -6.04
N HIS A 37 -12.40 -5.46 -4.79
CA HIS A 37 -11.68 -6.05 -3.68
C HIS A 37 -11.39 -7.54 -3.89
N ASP A 38 -12.35 -8.31 -4.43
CA ASP A 38 -12.20 -9.75 -4.63
C ASP A 38 -11.16 -10.09 -5.69
N PHE A 39 -11.05 -9.26 -6.73
CA PHE A 39 -9.98 -9.38 -7.71
C PHE A 39 -8.62 -9.09 -7.09
N TRP A 40 -8.46 -7.92 -6.46
CA TRP A 40 -7.16 -7.47 -5.95
C TRP A 40 -6.67 -8.30 -4.76
N MET A 41 -7.55 -8.80 -3.90
CA MET A 41 -7.16 -9.68 -2.79
C MET A 41 -6.50 -10.99 -3.26
N LYS A 42 -6.85 -11.51 -4.44
CA LYS A 42 -6.17 -12.69 -5.02
C LYS A 42 -4.71 -12.40 -5.37
N VAL A 43 -4.39 -11.14 -5.67
CA VAL A 43 -3.05 -10.68 -6.01
C VAL A 43 -2.30 -10.24 -4.75
N ASP A 44 -2.96 -9.51 -3.86
CA ASP A 44 -2.34 -8.90 -2.69
C ASP A 44 -2.10 -9.91 -1.55
N ALA A 45 -2.98 -10.89 -1.34
CA ALA A 45 -2.85 -11.85 -0.24
C ALA A 45 -1.51 -12.65 -0.27
N PRO A 46 -1.07 -13.23 -1.42
CA PRO A 46 0.23 -13.88 -1.50
C PRO A 46 1.41 -12.94 -1.22
N MET A 47 1.29 -11.66 -1.61
CA MET A 47 2.31 -10.65 -1.32
C MET A 47 2.36 -10.35 0.18
N MET A 48 1.21 -10.20 0.83
CA MET A 48 1.11 -10.01 2.29
C MET A 48 1.66 -11.21 3.06
N GLU A 49 1.38 -12.44 2.61
CA GLU A 49 1.92 -13.68 3.19
C GLU A 49 3.43 -13.80 3.05
N SER A 50 4.00 -13.32 1.94
CA SER A 50 5.43 -13.35 1.69
C SER A 50 6.20 -12.22 2.38
N ALA A 51 5.54 -11.08 2.62
CA ALA A 51 6.15 -9.90 3.22
C ALA A 51 6.67 -10.16 4.64
N LYS A 52 7.75 -9.46 5.02
CA LYS A 52 8.31 -9.50 6.39
C LYS A 52 7.61 -8.55 7.36
N GLY A 53 6.77 -7.66 6.86
CA GLY A 53 6.03 -6.65 7.62
C GLY A 53 5.31 -5.72 6.66
N ILE A 54 4.54 -4.79 7.23
CA ILE A 54 3.82 -3.75 6.48
C ILE A 54 4.30 -2.37 6.92
N ILE A 55 4.37 -1.45 5.96
CA ILE A 55 4.65 -0.04 6.18
C ILE A 55 3.37 0.74 5.88
N VAL A 56 2.78 1.33 6.91
CA VAL A 56 1.57 2.16 6.82
C VAL A 56 1.99 3.62 6.63
N TYR A 57 1.70 4.17 5.45
CA TYR A 57 1.92 5.59 5.17
C TYR A 57 0.74 6.42 5.66
N MET A 58 0.95 7.19 6.72
CA MET A 58 -0.11 7.94 7.41
C MET A 58 -0.45 9.24 6.68
N ALA A 59 -0.89 9.16 5.42
CA ALA A 59 -1.46 10.29 4.71
C ALA A 59 -2.77 10.77 5.37
N THR A 60 -3.16 12.03 5.19
CA THR A 60 -4.46 12.51 5.72
C THR A 60 -5.61 11.61 5.25
N GLY A 61 -6.46 11.19 6.20
CA GLY A 61 -7.59 10.29 5.94
C GLY A 61 -7.24 8.80 5.86
N TRP A 62 -6.00 8.39 6.16
CA TRP A 62 -5.60 6.97 6.11
C TRP A 62 -6.45 6.07 7.01
N GLU A 63 -6.89 6.57 8.15
CA GLU A 63 -7.71 5.83 9.12
C GLU A 63 -9.08 5.41 8.57
N GLU A 64 -9.58 6.12 7.56
CA GLU A 64 -10.88 5.85 6.93
C GLU A 64 -10.81 4.80 5.82
N SER A 65 -9.60 4.38 5.43
CA SER A 65 -9.40 3.41 4.36
C SER A 65 -9.73 1.99 4.82
N ARG A 66 -10.88 1.50 4.34
CA ARG A 66 -11.33 0.10 4.54
C ARG A 66 -10.29 -0.93 4.08
N GLY A 67 -9.58 -0.64 2.99
CA GLY A 67 -8.52 -1.50 2.47
C GLY A 67 -7.34 -1.59 3.44
N MET A 68 -6.83 -0.46 3.93
CA MET A 68 -5.71 -0.44 4.88
C MET A 68 -6.08 -1.09 6.21
N ALA A 69 -7.30 -0.89 6.71
CA ALA A 69 -7.77 -1.56 7.93
C ALA A 69 -7.76 -3.09 7.78
N HIS A 70 -8.13 -3.60 6.60
CA HIS A 70 -8.08 -5.02 6.30
C HIS A 70 -6.63 -5.54 6.28
N GLU A 71 -5.74 -4.87 5.55
CA GLU A 71 -4.32 -5.24 5.47
C GLU A 71 -3.68 -5.27 6.86
N ILE A 72 -3.85 -4.21 7.66
CA ILE A 72 -3.33 -4.13 9.03
C ILE A 72 -3.81 -5.32 9.87
N LYS A 73 -5.11 -5.66 9.80
CA LYS A 73 -5.68 -6.80 10.52
C LYS A 73 -5.03 -8.12 10.11
N GLU A 74 -4.77 -8.32 8.82
CA GLU A 74 -4.09 -9.53 8.33
C GLU A 74 -2.64 -9.60 8.83
N PHE A 75 -1.90 -8.50 8.84
CA PHE A 75 -0.53 -8.46 9.39
C PHE A 75 -0.50 -8.71 10.90
N VAL A 76 -1.47 -8.17 11.65
CA VAL A 76 -1.65 -8.51 13.08
C VAL A 76 -1.91 -10.00 13.27
N ARG A 77 -2.83 -10.59 12.49
CA ARG A 77 -3.16 -12.02 12.54
C ARG A 77 -1.94 -12.89 12.27
N MET A 78 -1.10 -12.49 11.31
CA MET A 78 0.15 -13.18 10.96
C MET A 78 1.30 -12.92 11.94
N ARG A 79 1.11 -12.08 12.97
CA ARG A 79 2.15 -11.65 13.92
C ARG A 79 3.37 -11.03 13.24
N LYS A 80 3.12 -10.26 12.17
CA LYS A 80 4.16 -9.55 11.42
C LYS A 80 4.27 -8.11 11.91
N PRO A 81 5.48 -7.51 11.88
CA PRO A 81 5.68 -6.13 12.28
C PRO A 81 4.90 -5.15 11.41
N ILE A 82 4.39 -4.10 12.05
CA ILE A 82 3.66 -2.98 11.44
C ILE A 82 4.46 -1.72 11.76
N LEU A 83 4.93 -1.03 10.72
CA LEU A 83 5.67 0.21 10.83
C LEU A 83 4.80 1.36 10.33
N HIS A 84 4.71 2.43 11.10
CA HIS A 84 3.99 3.63 10.69
C HIS A 84 5.00 4.69 10.26
N ILE A 85 4.80 5.29 9.08
CA ILE A 85 5.64 6.36 8.58
C ILE A 85 4.81 7.62 8.34
N GLN A 86 5.37 8.76 8.77
CA GLN A 86 4.79 10.08 8.54
C GLN A 86 4.96 10.51 7.08
N PRO A 87 4.06 11.34 6.54
CA PRO A 87 4.22 11.89 5.21
C PRO A 87 5.55 12.62 5.01
N PHE A 88 6.24 12.32 3.92
CA PHE A 88 7.54 12.93 3.60
C PHE A 88 7.43 14.26 2.86
N PHE A 89 6.25 14.56 2.31
CA PHE A 89 6.00 15.75 1.51
C PHE A 89 4.77 16.48 2.08
N PRO A 90 4.79 17.82 2.10
CA PRO A 90 3.57 18.58 2.36
C PRO A 90 2.52 18.25 1.30
N GLU A 91 1.27 18.08 1.72
CA GLU A 91 0.16 17.62 0.87
C GLU A 91 -0.16 18.55 -0.30
N HIS A 92 0.33 19.80 -0.24
CA HIS A 92 0.32 20.76 -1.32
C HIS A 92 1.67 20.81 -2.03
N ARG A 93 1.87 19.96 -3.05
CA ARG A 93 2.70 20.38 -4.17
C ARG A 93 1.81 21.16 -5.13
N SER A 94 1.77 22.48 -4.95
CA SER A 94 1.35 23.38 -6.02
C SER A 94 2.35 23.20 -7.17
N CYS A 95 1.96 22.43 -8.18
CA CYS A 95 2.53 22.50 -9.51
C CYS A 95 1.41 22.89 -10.46
#